data_AF-A0A927S612-F1
#
_entry.id   AF-A0A927S612-F1
#
_cell.length_a   1.000
_cell.length_b   1.000
_cell.length_c   1.000
_cell.angle_alpha   90.00
_cell.angle_beta   90.00
_cell.angle_gamma   90.00
#
_symmetry.space_group_name_H-M   'P 1'
#
loop_
_entity.id
_entity.type
_entity.pdbx_description
1 polymer ?
#
loop_
_entity_poly.entity_id
_entity_poly.type
_entity_poly.pdbx_seq_one_letter_code
_entity_poly.pdbx_strand_id
1 'polypeptide(L)'
;MKKWLALILIICLLPIYAVADTEMASYALIASDKPTDRLNLREKPDSQSETLGRFYNGTQVEVIEKGNVWSYVRVGNRLWGYMMNEYLVFYNDPDSFVYGREMQGRDTGVFRAWLEYGGGLYDFTTDREPFRVSTGEEVVVLGDINDDWLMVTQSLYPSNVACYVRRQDLASRYTHGLAVVVSKNAEDCLNLRSEPRDDARVLGKYYAGTVVAVHDTQNGFAKVSVIGEGRNYSASDPQEQAGFLQGYMKLDYLRLGSRADWIGTDNCLPMAHVQSAQAHVYDINKERKGTLARGMNMLVLGTFGNGDFLHVDTGEADPVLIRAADVKIDYSAHTPGDMPVIGYGVIRDLEDYEVNWGFVPVYPFCEKTDAVGELHDGQTVAITSLGATWAQVNCRGEDGYLPAENLECYLLDDIIGDRTAESGSYQVGQDMKSGLYTYRCGEGEQMQVTRKNGLVTQLGGDGGEYTLYLSVGDGIELQGGTIAPMQEDRWFVEPGRITFSGSGRYLCGEHLRSASYWEYQVRPLDPAREAYYEIATLAYDAHGDGECTRVTVTDEPGQFFLVYDGELLEFHNCVITIHYGNG
;
A
#
# COMPACT_ATOMS: atom_id res chain seq x y z
N MET A 1 -51.05 -3.05 -67.18
CA MET A 1 -50.05 -2.41 -66.29
C MET A 1 -50.69 -1.74 -65.06
N LYS A 2 -51.58 -2.43 -64.33
CA LYS A 2 -52.13 -1.96 -63.03
C LYS A 2 -52.24 -3.05 -61.95
N LYS A 3 -51.70 -4.26 -62.22
CA LYS A 3 -51.70 -5.39 -61.26
C LYS A 3 -50.30 -5.80 -60.77
N TRP A 4 -49.24 -5.15 -61.25
CA TRP A 4 -47.84 -5.47 -60.91
C TRP A 4 -47.16 -4.40 -60.03
N LEU A 5 -47.81 -3.24 -59.81
CA LEU A 5 -47.30 -2.19 -58.92
C LEU A 5 -47.71 -2.38 -57.45
N ALA A 6 -48.73 -3.20 -57.17
CA ALA A 6 -49.19 -3.44 -55.80
C ALA A 6 -48.35 -4.49 -55.05
N LEU A 7 -47.59 -5.34 -55.75
CA LEU A 7 -46.79 -6.40 -55.11
C LEU A 7 -45.44 -5.89 -54.59
N ILE A 8 -44.88 -4.83 -55.20
CA ILE A 8 -43.60 -4.24 -54.79
C ILE A 8 -43.78 -3.27 -53.61
N LEU A 9 -44.96 -2.65 -53.47
CA LEU A 9 -45.22 -1.73 -52.35
C LEU A 9 -45.54 -2.46 -51.02
N ILE A 10 -45.92 -3.74 -51.05
CA ILE A 10 -46.23 -4.54 -49.85
C ILE A 10 -44.96 -5.17 -49.24
N ILE A 11 -43.89 -5.36 -50.03
CA ILE A 11 -42.61 -5.88 -49.53
C ILE A 11 -41.78 -4.77 -48.84
N CYS A 12 -42.03 -3.49 -49.12
CA CYS A 12 -41.33 -2.36 -48.49
C CYS A 12 -42.00 -1.84 -47.20
N LEU A 13 -43.09 -2.45 -46.74
CA LEU A 13 -43.85 -2.04 -45.54
C LEU A 13 -43.94 -3.13 -44.46
N LEU A 14 -43.18 -4.22 -44.59
CA LEU A 14 -42.88 -5.02 -43.40
C LEU A 14 -41.91 -4.19 -42.56
N PRO A 15 -42.23 -3.82 -41.30
CA PRO A 15 -41.17 -3.41 -40.39
C PRO A 15 -40.17 -4.56 -40.41
N ILE A 16 -38.93 -4.24 -40.77
CA ILE A 16 -37.80 -5.05 -40.34
C ILE A 16 -37.96 -5.03 -38.83
N TYR A 17 -38.59 -6.06 -38.26
CA TYR A 17 -38.31 -6.43 -36.89
C TYR A 17 -36.81 -6.66 -36.95
N ALA A 18 -36.05 -5.67 -36.47
CA ALA A 18 -34.74 -5.96 -35.96
C ALA A 18 -34.99 -7.14 -35.03
N VAL A 19 -34.53 -8.32 -35.45
CA VAL A 19 -34.24 -9.37 -34.50
C VAL A 19 -33.24 -8.67 -33.61
N ALA A 20 -33.71 -8.15 -32.47
CA ALA A 20 -32.80 -7.84 -31.39
C ALA A 20 -32.04 -9.15 -31.22
N ASP A 21 -30.75 -9.11 -31.48
CA ASP A 21 -29.85 -10.18 -31.10
C ASP A 21 -30.04 -10.30 -29.59
N THR A 22 -30.96 -11.16 -29.16
CA THR A 22 -31.05 -11.55 -27.76
C THR A 22 -29.80 -12.37 -27.55
N GLU A 23 -28.71 -11.71 -27.18
CA GLU A 23 -27.57 -12.35 -26.57
C GLU A 23 -28.12 -13.28 -25.50
N MET A 24 -28.06 -14.59 -25.75
CA MET A 24 -28.51 -15.60 -24.80
C MET A 24 -27.43 -15.74 -23.72
N ALA A 25 -27.31 -14.72 -22.89
CA ALA A 25 -26.61 -14.84 -21.62
C ALA A 25 -27.44 -15.78 -20.74
N SER A 26 -26.84 -16.90 -20.32
CA SER A 26 -27.48 -17.86 -19.41
C SER A 26 -27.40 -17.38 -17.96
N TYR A 27 -26.40 -16.56 -17.63
CA TYR A 27 -26.12 -16.09 -16.27
C TYR A 27 -25.63 -14.64 -16.26
N ALA A 28 -25.72 -14.03 -15.08
CA ALA A 28 -25.09 -12.75 -14.80
C ALA A 28 -24.57 -12.69 -13.36
N LEU A 29 -23.58 -11.84 -13.12
CA LEU A 29 -23.08 -11.50 -11.80
C LEU A 29 -23.44 -10.07 -11.44
N ILE A 30 -23.79 -9.86 -10.19
CA ILE A 30 -23.94 -8.51 -9.65
C ILE A 30 -22.55 -7.91 -9.50
N ALA A 31 -22.31 -6.79 -10.18
CA ALA A 31 -21.02 -6.10 -10.20
C ALA A 31 -21.25 -4.60 -10.32
N SER A 32 -21.53 -3.97 -9.18
CA SER A 32 -21.54 -2.51 -9.03
C SER A 32 -20.12 -1.99 -8.80
N ASP A 33 -19.82 -0.79 -9.32
CA ASP A 33 -18.57 -0.07 -9.03
C ASP A 33 -18.49 0.40 -7.56
N LYS A 34 -19.59 0.26 -6.80
CA LYS A 34 -19.59 0.39 -5.33
C LYS A 34 -19.88 -0.96 -4.67
N PRO A 35 -18.93 -1.53 -3.92
CA PRO A 35 -19.07 -2.89 -3.39
C PRO A 35 -20.05 -3.02 -2.23
N THR A 36 -20.45 -1.90 -1.61
CA THR A 36 -21.48 -1.83 -0.58
C THR A 36 -22.90 -1.65 -1.16
N ASP A 37 -23.02 -1.32 -2.45
CA ASP A 37 -24.33 -1.18 -3.10
C ASP A 37 -24.93 -2.58 -3.29
N ARG A 38 -26.01 -2.87 -2.56
CA ARG A 38 -26.82 -4.06 -2.81
C ARG A 38 -27.77 -3.79 -3.97
N LEU A 39 -27.72 -4.63 -4.99
CA LEU A 39 -28.65 -4.53 -6.11
C LEU A 39 -30.04 -5.02 -5.68
N ASN A 40 -31.04 -4.17 -5.90
CA ASN A 40 -32.43 -4.53 -5.65
C ASN A 40 -32.91 -5.50 -6.73
N LEU A 41 -33.43 -6.65 -6.31
CA LEU A 41 -34.31 -7.46 -7.13
C LEU A 41 -35.71 -6.87 -7.00
N ARG A 42 -36.32 -6.46 -8.12
CA ARG A 42 -37.61 -5.77 -8.11
C ARG A 42 -38.73 -6.59 -8.70
N GLU A 43 -39.96 -6.35 -8.25
CA GLU A 43 -41.15 -7.02 -8.80
C GLU A 43 -41.38 -6.66 -10.29
N LYS A 44 -40.99 -5.45 -10.69
CA LYS A 44 -41.19 -4.89 -12.05
C LYS A 44 -39.91 -4.17 -12.51
N PRO A 45 -39.67 -4.01 -13.82
CA PRO A 45 -38.50 -3.30 -14.37
C PRO A 45 -38.62 -1.77 -14.20
N ASP A 46 -38.79 -1.33 -12.97
CA ASP A 46 -39.00 0.06 -12.56
C ASP A 46 -38.26 0.32 -11.25
N SER A 47 -37.45 1.39 -11.20
CA SER A 47 -36.65 1.77 -10.04
C SER A 47 -37.47 2.14 -8.80
N GLN A 48 -38.77 2.37 -8.95
CA GLN A 48 -39.71 2.64 -7.84
C GLN A 48 -40.57 1.43 -7.46
N SER A 49 -40.43 0.29 -8.14
CA SER A 49 -41.18 -0.93 -7.83
C SER A 49 -40.73 -1.57 -6.51
N GLU A 50 -41.59 -2.40 -5.93
CA GLU A 50 -41.30 -3.13 -4.69
C GLU A 50 -40.01 -3.94 -4.81
N THR A 51 -39.17 -3.85 -3.78
CA THR A 51 -37.93 -4.62 -3.65
C THR A 51 -38.25 -5.97 -3.03
N LEU A 52 -37.98 -7.05 -3.75
CA LEU A 52 -38.13 -8.44 -3.31
C LEU A 52 -36.91 -8.97 -2.55
N GLY A 53 -35.79 -8.25 -2.63
CA GLY A 53 -34.55 -8.56 -1.94
C GLY A 53 -33.41 -7.67 -2.43
N ARG A 54 -32.32 -7.62 -1.68
CA ARG A 54 -31.14 -6.81 -1.94
C ARG A 54 -29.91 -7.68 -1.90
N PHE A 55 -29.19 -7.79 -3.01
CA PHE A 55 -28.12 -8.77 -3.21
C PHE A 55 -26.76 -8.10 -3.40
N TYR A 56 -25.73 -8.71 -2.82
CA TYR A 56 -24.36 -8.19 -2.87
C TYR A 56 -23.69 -8.46 -4.21
N ASN A 57 -22.64 -7.69 -4.51
CA ASN A 57 -21.71 -8.01 -5.60
C ASN A 57 -21.24 -9.48 -5.52
N GLY A 58 -20.86 -10.06 -6.65
CA GLY A 58 -20.47 -11.47 -6.73
C GLY A 58 -21.62 -12.46 -6.61
N THR A 59 -22.84 -12.02 -6.27
CA THR A 59 -24.03 -12.87 -6.34
C THR A 59 -24.30 -13.22 -7.80
N GLN A 60 -24.23 -14.51 -8.12
CA GLN A 60 -24.63 -15.05 -9.41
C GLN A 60 -26.15 -15.14 -9.51
N VAL A 61 -26.68 -14.75 -10.66
CA VAL A 61 -28.10 -14.87 -11.01
C VAL A 61 -28.22 -15.58 -12.35
N GLU A 62 -29.28 -16.37 -12.52
CA GLU A 62 -29.63 -16.93 -13.82
C GLU A 62 -30.46 -15.90 -14.59
N VAL A 63 -30.12 -15.70 -15.86
CA VAL A 63 -30.83 -14.75 -16.72
C VAL A 63 -31.93 -15.49 -17.44
N ILE A 64 -33.17 -15.25 -17.03
CA ILE A 64 -34.36 -15.90 -17.62
C ILE A 64 -34.77 -15.16 -18.89
N GLU A 65 -34.72 -13.83 -18.87
CA GLU A 65 -34.96 -12.99 -20.03
C GLU A 65 -34.05 -11.75 -19.97
N LYS A 66 -33.15 -11.61 -20.94
CA LYS A 66 -32.27 -10.44 -21.07
C LYS A 66 -33.01 -9.31 -21.79
N GLY A 67 -33.32 -8.23 -21.06
CA GLY A 67 -33.86 -7.00 -21.64
C GLY A 67 -32.77 -5.96 -21.92
N ASN A 68 -33.16 -4.77 -22.37
CA ASN A 68 -32.21 -3.69 -22.71
C ASN A 68 -31.69 -2.94 -21.46
N VAL A 69 -32.57 -2.63 -20.52
CA VAL A 69 -32.26 -1.85 -19.30
C VAL A 69 -32.38 -2.69 -18.03
N TRP A 70 -33.34 -3.61 -18.02
CA TRP A 70 -33.58 -4.55 -16.94
C TRP A 70 -33.61 -5.95 -17.52
N SER A 71 -33.07 -6.91 -16.77
CA SER A 71 -33.19 -8.33 -17.08
C SER A 71 -34.07 -9.00 -16.04
N TYR A 72 -34.91 -9.92 -16.50
CA TYR A 72 -35.65 -10.80 -15.61
C TYR A 72 -34.74 -11.96 -15.22
N VAL A 73 -34.47 -12.07 -13.92
CA VAL A 73 -33.46 -12.97 -13.38
C VAL A 73 -34.05 -13.85 -12.30
N ARG A 74 -33.37 -14.97 -12.06
CA ARG A 74 -33.61 -15.84 -10.91
C ARG A 74 -32.38 -15.85 -10.00
N VAL A 75 -32.59 -15.53 -8.72
CA VAL A 75 -31.60 -15.68 -7.66
C VAL A 75 -31.88 -16.96 -6.88
N GLY A 76 -30.86 -17.82 -6.74
CA GLY A 76 -31.03 -19.14 -6.16
C GLY A 76 -32.06 -19.99 -6.92
N ASN A 77 -32.84 -20.81 -6.19
CA ASN A 77 -33.78 -21.74 -6.83
C ASN A 77 -35.16 -21.14 -7.14
N ARG A 78 -35.58 -20.07 -6.45
CA ARG A 78 -37.00 -19.64 -6.42
C ARG A 78 -37.27 -18.13 -6.24
N LEU A 79 -36.28 -17.27 -6.32
CA LEU A 79 -36.55 -15.83 -6.23
C LEU A 79 -36.39 -15.18 -7.59
N TRP A 80 -37.50 -14.72 -8.17
CA TRP A 80 -37.53 -14.10 -9.50
C TRP A 80 -37.89 -12.64 -9.41
N GLY A 81 -37.33 -11.85 -10.33
CA GLY A 81 -37.64 -10.43 -10.44
C GLY A 81 -36.75 -9.76 -11.47
N TYR A 82 -36.78 -8.44 -11.49
CA TYR A 82 -36.04 -7.61 -12.41
C TYR A 82 -34.82 -6.98 -11.73
N MET A 83 -33.67 -7.10 -12.37
CA MET A 83 -32.42 -6.42 -11.99
C MET A 83 -31.94 -5.52 -13.13
N MET A 84 -31.37 -4.37 -12.77
CA MET A 84 -30.91 -3.38 -13.75
C MET A 84 -29.58 -3.83 -14.36
N ASN A 85 -29.52 -3.85 -15.70
CA ASN A 85 -28.38 -4.39 -16.45
C ASN A 85 -27.06 -3.66 -16.18
N GLU A 86 -27.13 -2.39 -15.81
CA GLU A 86 -25.95 -1.57 -15.48
C GLU A 86 -25.10 -2.18 -14.36
N TYR A 87 -25.71 -2.97 -13.48
CA TYR A 87 -25.04 -3.62 -12.36
C TYR A 87 -24.83 -5.12 -12.59
N LEU A 88 -24.98 -5.60 -13.84
CA LEU A 88 -24.88 -7.01 -14.20
C LEU A 88 -23.77 -7.24 -15.23
N VAL A 89 -22.92 -8.23 -14.96
CA VAL A 89 -21.94 -8.76 -15.91
C VAL A 89 -22.48 -10.09 -16.45
N PHE A 90 -22.78 -10.14 -17.74
CA PHE A 90 -23.44 -11.27 -18.40
C PHE A 90 -22.44 -12.28 -18.98
N TYR A 91 -22.74 -13.57 -18.86
CA TYR A 91 -21.89 -14.65 -19.36
C TYR A 91 -22.70 -15.93 -19.67
N ASN A 92 -22.08 -16.86 -20.41
CA ASN A 92 -22.79 -17.97 -21.07
C ASN A 92 -22.59 -19.34 -20.40
N ASP A 93 -21.60 -19.49 -19.52
CA ASP A 93 -21.28 -20.77 -18.87
C ASP A 93 -21.01 -20.56 -17.37
N PRO A 94 -21.81 -21.18 -16.47
CA PRO A 94 -21.69 -21.02 -15.03
C PRO A 94 -20.34 -21.51 -14.48
N ASP A 95 -19.71 -22.51 -15.10
CA ASP A 95 -18.46 -23.13 -14.65
C ASP A 95 -17.20 -22.51 -15.30
N SER A 96 -17.37 -21.70 -16.36
CA SER A 96 -16.27 -20.96 -17.01
C SER A 96 -15.74 -19.78 -16.19
N PHE A 97 -16.43 -19.44 -15.09
CA PHE A 97 -16.16 -18.27 -14.30
C PHE A 97 -14.99 -18.48 -13.33
N VAL A 98 -13.94 -17.66 -13.49
CA VAL A 98 -12.84 -17.53 -12.51
C VAL A 98 -13.04 -16.22 -11.76
N TYR A 99 -13.49 -16.29 -10.50
CA TYR A 99 -13.75 -15.12 -9.62
C TYR A 99 -12.66 -14.04 -9.64
N GLY A 100 -11.40 -14.40 -9.94
CA GLY A 100 -10.27 -13.46 -10.01
C GLY A 100 -9.98 -12.81 -11.37
N ARG A 101 -10.57 -13.25 -12.51
CA ARG A 101 -10.24 -12.70 -13.85
C ARG A 101 -11.20 -11.63 -14.37
N GLU A 102 -12.50 -11.77 -14.12
CA GLU A 102 -13.52 -10.81 -14.59
C GLU A 102 -13.88 -9.73 -13.55
N MET A 103 -13.51 -9.94 -12.27
CA MET A 103 -13.67 -8.98 -11.17
C MET A 103 -12.39 -8.16 -10.90
N GLN A 104 -11.43 -8.11 -11.83
CA GLN A 104 -10.21 -7.30 -11.65
C GLN A 104 -10.58 -5.82 -11.41
N GLY A 105 -10.30 -5.31 -10.21
CA GLY A 105 -10.67 -3.96 -9.77
C GLY A 105 -12.07 -3.81 -9.17
N ARG A 106 -12.86 -4.88 -9.01
CA ARG A 106 -14.22 -4.87 -8.44
C ARG A 106 -14.34 -5.83 -7.26
N ASP A 107 -14.78 -5.35 -6.10
CA ASP A 107 -14.90 -6.16 -4.90
C ASP A 107 -16.03 -7.20 -5.03
N THR A 108 -15.80 -8.39 -4.48
CA THR A 108 -16.71 -9.52 -4.64
C THR A 108 -17.87 -9.56 -3.65
N GLY A 109 -18.01 -8.59 -2.73
CA GLY A 109 -19.17 -8.48 -1.83
C GLY A 109 -19.48 -9.76 -1.03
N VAL A 110 -18.50 -10.64 -0.83
CA VAL A 110 -18.69 -11.98 -0.27
C VAL A 110 -18.70 -11.90 1.25
N PHE A 111 -19.89 -11.98 1.84
CA PHE A 111 -20.06 -12.02 3.29
C PHE A 111 -20.04 -13.46 3.76
N ARG A 112 -19.21 -13.82 4.74
CA ARG A 112 -19.22 -15.15 5.38
C ARG A 112 -19.84 -15.05 6.77
N ALA A 113 -20.63 -16.04 7.15
CA ALA A 113 -21.32 -16.12 8.44
C ALA A 113 -21.35 -17.58 8.92
N TRP A 114 -21.59 -17.79 10.22
CA TRP A 114 -21.65 -19.13 10.83
C TRP A 114 -23.00 -19.36 11.51
N LEU A 115 -23.51 -20.59 11.42
CA LEU A 115 -24.79 -20.99 12.04
C LEU A 115 -24.65 -21.24 13.56
N GLU A 116 -25.63 -20.78 14.35
CA GLU A 116 -25.74 -21.10 15.79
C GLU A 116 -26.03 -22.57 16.05
N TYR A 117 -25.75 -23.00 17.30
CA TYR A 117 -26.12 -24.33 17.76
C TYR A 117 -27.64 -24.51 17.69
N GLY A 118 -28.10 -25.33 16.75
CA GLY A 118 -29.53 -25.58 16.50
C GLY A 118 -30.19 -24.65 15.48
N GLY A 119 -29.43 -23.75 14.85
CA GLY A 119 -29.87 -22.93 13.72
C GLY A 119 -30.20 -23.79 12.49
N GLY A 120 -31.20 -23.37 11.71
CA GLY A 120 -31.67 -24.10 10.54
C GLY A 120 -31.35 -23.39 9.23
N LEU A 121 -30.95 -24.14 8.20
CA LEU A 121 -31.04 -23.69 6.83
C LEU A 121 -32.38 -24.13 6.26
N TYR A 122 -33.05 -23.20 5.59
CA TYR A 122 -34.38 -23.39 5.04
C TYR A 122 -34.28 -23.37 3.52
N ASP A 123 -34.61 -24.48 2.88
CA ASP A 123 -34.89 -24.52 1.45
C ASP A 123 -36.41 -24.37 1.26
N PHE A 124 -36.85 -23.48 0.37
CA PHE A 124 -38.27 -23.30 0.06
C PHE A 124 -38.88 -24.53 -0.65
N THR A 125 -38.10 -25.57 -0.99
CA THR A 125 -38.53 -26.63 -1.90
C THR A 125 -39.44 -27.72 -1.33
N THR A 126 -39.63 -27.86 -0.02
CA THR A 126 -40.57 -28.88 0.51
C THR A 126 -41.30 -28.43 1.77
N ASP A 127 -42.55 -28.88 1.96
CA ASP A 127 -43.32 -28.81 3.21
C ASP A 127 -42.67 -29.64 4.36
N ARG A 128 -41.34 -29.75 4.39
CA ARG A 128 -40.57 -30.49 5.37
C ARG A 128 -39.93 -29.53 6.37
N GLU A 129 -39.67 -30.06 7.56
CA GLU A 129 -38.92 -29.35 8.60
C GLU A 129 -37.54 -28.90 8.06
N PRO A 130 -37.02 -27.75 8.54
CA PRO A 130 -35.70 -27.25 8.15
C PRO A 130 -34.64 -28.33 8.24
N PHE A 131 -33.73 -28.37 7.28
CA PHE A 131 -32.54 -29.21 7.42
C PHE A 131 -31.67 -28.58 8.49
N ARG A 132 -31.70 -29.17 9.70
CA ARG A 132 -30.85 -28.75 10.82
C ARG A 132 -29.43 -29.19 10.50
N VAL A 133 -28.58 -28.21 10.26
CA VAL A 133 -27.16 -28.44 10.00
C VAL A 133 -26.40 -28.52 11.33
N SER A 134 -25.26 -29.20 11.31
CA SER A 134 -24.35 -29.26 12.45
C SER A 134 -23.78 -27.87 12.75
N THR A 135 -23.73 -27.51 14.03
CA THR A 135 -23.21 -26.25 14.54
C THR A 135 -21.83 -25.89 13.98
N GLY A 136 -21.61 -24.63 13.63
CA GLY A 136 -20.30 -24.12 13.18
C GLY A 136 -20.05 -24.24 11.68
N GLU A 137 -21.07 -24.56 10.88
CA GLU A 137 -20.96 -24.52 9.42
C GLU A 137 -20.92 -23.08 8.89
N GLU A 138 -19.95 -22.83 8.02
CA GLU A 138 -19.76 -21.55 7.33
C GLU A 138 -20.72 -21.43 6.14
N VAL A 139 -21.34 -20.27 6.00
CA VAL A 139 -22.19 -19.91 4.86
C VAL A 139 -21.78 -18.56 4.31
N VAL A 140 -21.93 -18.38 3.01
CA VAL A 140 -21.78 -17.11 2.29
C VAL A 140 -23.14 -16.42 2.18
N VAL A 141 -23.27 -15.19 2.68
CA VAL A 141 -24.48 -14.38 2.57
C VAL A 141 -24.53 -13.69 1.20
N LEU A 142 -25.59 -13.99 0.44
CA LEU A 142 -25.83 -13.44 -0.89
C LEU A 142 -26.63 -12.13 -0.83
N GLY A 143 -27.51 -11.98 0.16
CA GLY A 143 -28.33 -10.77 0.28
C GLY A 143 -29.43 -10.84 1.34
N ASP A 144 -30.07 -9.71 1.58
CA ASP A 144 -31.22 -9.57 2.47
C ASP A 144 -32.51 -9.78 1.70
N ILE A 145 -33.40 -10.61 2.25
CA ILE A 145 -34.77 -10.73 1.75
C ILE A 145 -35.66 -9.70 2.45
N ASN A 146 -35.52 -9.60 3.76
CA ASN A 146 -36.16 -8.61 4.61
C ASN A 146 -35.35 -8.42 5.90
N ASP A 147 -35.93 -7.76 6.90
CA ASP A 147 -35.24 -7.48 8.17
C ASP A 147 -34.95 -8.74 9.02
N ASP A 148 -35.62 -9.86 8.73
CA ASP A 148 -35.52 -11.10 9.50
C ASP A 148 -34.77 -12.22 8.76
N TRP A 149 -34.79 -12.20 7.42
CA TRP A 149 -34.33 -13.32 6.59
C TRP A 149 -33.22 -12.92 5.61
N LEU A 150 -32.19 -13.76 5.58
CA LEU A 150 -31.06 -13.66 4.65
C LEU A 150 -31.09 -14.84 3.69
N MET A 151 -30.63 -14.61 2.46
CA MET A 151 -30.28 -15.68 1.52
C MET A 151 -28.77 -15.97 1.63
N VAL A 152 -28.42 -17.24 1.74
CA VAL A 152 -27.05 -17.72 1.93
C VAL A 152 -26.75 -18.91 1.02
N THR A 153 -25.48 -19.24 0.80
CA THR A 153 -25.02 -20.46 0.13
C THR A 153 -23.83 -21.04 0.90
N GLN A 154 -23.59 -22.35 0.85
CA GLN A 154 -22.41 -22.95 1.49
C GLN A 154 -21.10 -22.58 0.77
N SER A 155 -21.16 -22.25 -0.53
CA SER A 155 -20.02 -21.74 -1.28
C SER A 155 -20.50 -21.06 -2.57
N LEU A 156 -19.64 -20.19 -3.11
CA LEU A 156 -19.84 -19.42 -4.33
C LEU A 156 -19.75 -20.24 -5.63
N TYR A 157 -19.48 -21.55 -5.54
CA TYR A 157 -19.49 -22.41 -6.72
C TYR A 157 -20.92 -22.62 -7.27
N PRO A 158 -21.08 -22.71 -8.60
CA PRO A 158 -22.39 -22.72 -9.27
C PRO A 158 -23.29 -23.93 -8.94
N SER A 159 -22.70 -24.99 -8.40
CA SER A 159 -23.40 -26.22 -8.01
C SER A 159 -24.08 -26.15 -6.65
N ASN A 160 -23.87 -25.08 -5.86
CA ASN A 160 -24.44 -24.97 -4.51
C ASN A 160 -25.83 -24.36 -4.51
N VAL A 161 -26.69 -24.91 -3.66
CA VAL A 161 -28.07 -24.45 -3.48
C VAL A 161 -28.09 -23.27 -2.53
N ALA A 162 -28.61 -22.13 -2.99
CA ALA A 162 -28.93 -21.02 -2.10
C ALA A 162 -30.09 -21.40 -1.16
N CYS A 163 -29.88 -21.16 0.12
CA CYS A 163 -30.81 -21.41 1.23
C CYS A 163 -31.18 -20.10 1.91
N TYR A 164 -32.15 -20.16 2.81
CA TYR A 164 -32.52 -19.05 3.67
C TYR A 164 -32.11 -19.35 5.11
N VAL A 165 -31.74 -18.31 5.84
CA VAL A 165 -31.43 -18.38 7.27
C VAL A 165 -32.08 -17.18 7.97
N ARG A 166 -32.60 -17.40 9.18
CA ARG A 166 -33.02 -16.28 10.01
C ARG A 166 -31.80 -15.55 10.53
N ARG A 167 -31.83 -14.23 10.54
CA ARG A 167 -30.71 -13.41 11.04
C ARG A 167 -30.32 -13.79 12.48
N GLN A 168 -31.29 -14.13 13.33
CA GLN A 168 -31.10 -14.60 14.71
C GLN A 168 -30.53 -16.03 14.84
N ASP A 169 -30.60 -16.86 13.79
CA ASP A 169 -30.09 -18.23 13.81
C ASP A 169 -28.62 -18.29 13.34
N LEU A 170 -28.06 -17.14 12.94
CA LEU A 170 -26.64 -16.94 12.74
C LEU A 170 -25.98 -16.56 14.06
N ALA A 171 -24.78 -17.08 14.31
CA ALA A 171 -24.06 -16.83 15.55
C ALA A 171 -23.92 -15.34 15.80
N SER A 172 -24.55 -14.86 16.88
CA SER A 172 -24.41 -13.47 17.36
C SER A 172 -22.96 -13.11 17.72
N ARG A 173 -22.05 -14.08 17.63
CA ARG A 173 -20.62 -13.97 17.91
C ARG A 173 -19.73 -14.01 16.66
N TYR A 174 -20.31 -14.24 15.47
CA TYR A 174 -19.51 -14.39 14.23
C TYR A 174 -20.21 -13.88 12.95
N THR A 175 -21.09 -12.87 13.03
CA THR A 175 -21.36 -11.98 11.87
C THR A 175 -20.21 -11.01 11.57
N HIS A 176 -19.03 -11.33 12.10
CA HIS A 176 -17.94 -10.43 12.35
C HIS A 176 -16.89 -10.60 11.25
N GLY A 177 -16.48 -9.47 10.68
CA GLY A 177 -15.43 -9.43 9.68
C GLY A 177 -14.62 -8.16 9.85
N LEU A 178 -13.45 -8.15 9.23
CA LEU A 178 -12.72 -6.92 9.05
C LEU A 178 -13.45 -6.06 8.03
N ALA A 179 -13.45 -4.76 8.27
CA ALA A 179 -13.87 -3.77 7.29
C ALA A 179 -12.78 -2.72 7.13
N VAL A 180 -12.74 -2.12 5.96
CA VAL A 180 -11.89 -0.97 5.67
C VAL A 180 -12.76 0.26 5.52
N VAL A 181 -12.38 1.35 6.16
CA VAL A 181 -13.02 2.66 5.95
C VAL A 181 -12.83 3.06 4.50
N VAL A 182 -13.92 3.35 3.80
CA VAL A 182 -13.88 3.79 2.40
C VAL A 182 -14.40 5.22 2.29
N SER A 183 -13.67 6.03 1.54
CA SER A 183 -14.07 7.39 1.21
C SER A 183 -13.77 7.71 -0.25
N LYS A 184 -14.50 8.68 -0.82
CA LYS A 184 -14.34 9.09 -2.21
C LYS A 184 -13.09 9.95 -2.44
N ASN A 185 -12.47 10.47 -1.38
CA ASN A 185 -11.20 11.21 -1.40
C ASN A 185 -10.33 10.80 -0.20
N ALA A 186 -9.01 10.76 -0.37
CA ALA A 186 -8.05 10.41 0.69
C ALA A 186 -8.08 11.39 1.90
N GLU A 187 -8.50 12.64 1.69
CA GLU A 187 -8.64 13.66 2.75
C GLU A 187 -9.96 13.59 3.53
N ASP A 188 -10.93 12.79 3.07
CA ASP A 188 -12.25 12.70 3.70
C ASP A 188 -12.21 11.64 4.82
N CYS A 189 -12.22 12.08 6.08
CA CYS A 189 -12.28 11.19 7.23
C CYS A 189 -13.72 10.78 7.61
N LEU A 190 -13.93 9.51 7.95
CA LEU A 190 -15.18 8.99 8.51
C LEU A 190 -15.26 9.21 10.03
N ASN A 191 -16.40 9.71 10.50
CA ASN A 191 -16.62 9.89 11.93
C ASN A 191 -16.86 8.55 12.64
N LEU A 192 -16.10 8.28 13.69
CA LEU A 192 -16.44 7.31 14.73
C LEU A 192 -17.29 8.00 15.79
N ARG A 193 -18.47 7.47 16.08
CA ARG A 193 -19.46 8.10 16.97
C ARG A 193 -19.71 7.30 18.24
N SER A 194 -20.20 7.95 19.28
CA SER A 194 -20.57 7.28 20.52
C SER A 194 -21.86 6.45 20.43
N GLU A 195 -22.75 6.80 19.49
CA GLU A 195 -24.06 6.18 19.31
C GLU A 195 -24.39 6.07 17.81
N PRO A 196 -25.24 5.11 17.39
CA PRO A 196 -25.59 4.84 15.99
C PRO A 196 -26.64 5.83 15.45
N ARG A 197 -26.29 7.13 15.44
CA ARG A 197 -27.10 8.23 14.88
C ARG A 197 -26.24 9.40 14.43
N ASP A 198 -26.75 10.19 13.49
CA ASP A 198 -26.00 11.25 12.79
C ASP A 198 -25.56 12.42 13.66
N ASP A 199 -26.29 12.72 14.73
CA ASP A 199 -26.04 13.82 15.65
C ASP A 199 -25.26 13.40 16.91
N ALA A 200 -24.88 12.12 17.02
CA ALA A 200 -24.10 11.61 18.15
C ALA A 200 -22.70 12.23 18.20
N ARG A 201 -22.16 12.29 19.42
CA ARG A 201 -20.81 12.80 19.69
C ARG A 201 -19.78 12.05 18.85
N VAL A 202 -18.94 12.78 18.12
CA VAL A 202 -17.80 12.25 17.39
C VAL A 202 -16.67 11.97 18.37
N LEU A 203 -16.21 10.73 18.43
CA LEU A 203 -15.08 10.27 19.24
C LEU A 203 -13.75 10.50 18.50
N GLY A 204 -13.78 10.36 17.18
CA GLY A 204 -12.62 10.49 16.32
C GLY A 204 -13.02 10.51 14.84
N LYS A 205 -12.06 10.82 13.97
CA LYS A 205 -12.24 10.79 12.52
C LYS A 205 -11.16 9.93 11.87
N TYR A 206 -11.55 9.01 10.99
CA TYR A 206 -10.67 7.97 10.46
C TYR A 206 -10.52 8.04 8.95
N TYR A 207 -9.29 7.92 8.47
CA TYR A 207 -8.97 8.00 7.06
C TYR A 207 -9.43 6.76 6.31
N ALA A 208 -9.68 6.93 5.00
CA ALA A 208 -9.87 5.79 4.12
C ALA A 208 -8.64 4.86 4.16
N GLY A 209 -8.86 3.56 4.18
CA GLY A 209 -7.80 2.56 4.42
C GLY A 209 -7.72 2.09 5.88
N THR A 210 -8.31 2.82 6.83
CA THR A 210 -8.35 2.37 8.23
C THR A 210 -9.08 1.04 8.36
N VAL A 211 -8.41 0.02 8.90
CA VAL A 211 -9.02 -1.28 9.19
C VAL A 211 -9.74 -1.25 10.54
N VAL A 212 -10.96 -1.77 10.55
CA VAL A 212 -11.82 -1.89 11.73
C VAL A 212 -12.39 -3.30 11.85
N ALA A 213 -12.53 -3.80 13.07
CA ALA A 213 -13.31 -5.00 13.35
C ALA A 213 -14.78 -4.61 13.54
N VAL A 214 -15.69 -5.27 12.82
CA VAL A 214 -17.13 -5.02 12.92
C VAL A 214 -17.79 -6.03 13.84
N HIS A 215 -18.48 -5.54 14.87
CA HIS A 215 -19.11 -6.35 15.92
C HIS A 215 -20.63 -6.47 15.75
N ASP A 216 -21.28 -5.39 15.31
CA ASP A 216 -22.74 -5.34 15.15
C ASP A 216 -23.13 -4.27 14.13
N THR A 217 -24.34 -4.35 13.58
CA THR A 217 -24.90 -3.32 12.71
C THR A 217 -26.32 -2.96 13.11
N GLN A 218 -26.59 -1.67 13.27
CA GLN A 218 -27.92 -1.15 13.60
C GLN A 218 -28.13 0.25 13.02
N ASN A 219 -29.34 0.53 12.53
CA ASN A 219 -29.77 1.85 12.05
C ASN A 219 -28.84 2.50 10.99
N GLY A 220 -28.22 1.70 10.12
CA GLY A 220 -27.25 2.20 9.13
C GLY A 220 -25.85 2.50 9.67
N PHE A 221 -25.56 2.08 10.90
CA PHE A 221 -24.24 2.16 11.53
C PHE A 221 -23.71 0.77 11.87
N ALA A 222 -22.39 0.62 11.86
CA ALA A 222 -21.69 -0.53 12.41
C ALA A 222 -21.06 -0.16 13.75
N LYS A 223 -21.23 -1.01 14.78
CA LYS A 223 -20.40 -0.98 16.00
C LYS A 223 -19.04 -1.57 15.63
N VAL A 224 -17.98 -0.81 15.82
CA VAL A 224 -16.63 -1.18 15.39
C VAL A 224 -15.58 -1.00 16.48
N SER A 225 -14.49 -1.77 16.40
CA SER A 225 -13.19 -1.46 17.02
C SER A 225 -12.22 -1.03 15.94
N VAL A 226 -11.47 0.06 16.15
CA VAL A 226 -10.41 0.47 15.22
C VAL A 226 -9.14 -0.30 15.54
N ILE A 227 -8.68 -1.17 14.63
CA ILE A 227 -7.60 -2.14 14.90
C ILE A 227 -6.29 -1.89 14.14
N GLY A 228 -6.30 -1.09 13.06
CA GLY A 228 -5.08 -0.84 12.27
C GLY A 228 -4.69 -1.97 11.32
N GLU A 229 -3.59 -1.78 10.58
CA GLU A 229 -3.03 -2.76 9.64
C GLU A 229 -2.19 -3.86 10.35
N GLY A 230 -1.78 -3.63 11.60
CA GLY A 230 -0.91 -4.51 12.36
C GLY A 230 -1.58 -5.74 12.98
N ARG A 231 -1.24 -6.92 12.43
CA ARG A 231 -1.42 -8.34 12.87
C ARG A 231 -2.44 -9.15 12.07
N ASN A 232 -2.12 -10.45 12.01
CA ASN A 232 -2.97 -11.59 11.61
C ASN A 232 -4.28 -11.65 12.44
N TYR A 233 -5.13 -10.64 12.36
CA TYR A 233 -6.52 -10.74 12.79
C TYR A 233 -7.24 -11.59 11.76
N SER A 234 -7.18 -12.91 11.97
CA SER A 234 -8.06 -13.80 11.24
C SER A 234 -9.49 -13.29 11.43
N ALA A 235 -10.25 -13.22 10.34
CA ALA A 235 -11.69 -12.91 10.38
C ALA A 235 -12.47 -13.84 11.36
N SER A 236 -11.85 -14.93 11.81
CA SER A 236 -12.37 -15.88 12.78
C SER A 236 -12.21 -15.52 14.26
N ASP A 237 -11.42 -14.51 14.66
CA ASP A 237 -11.27 -14.13 16.09
C ASP A 237 -11.52 -12.64 16.42
N PRO A 238 -12.75 -12.13 16.18
CA PRO A 238 -13.16 -10.79 16.56
C PRO A 238 -13.83 -10.80 17.93
N GLN A 239 -13.11 -11.23 18.97
CA GLN A 239 -13.59 -10.97 20.34
C GLN A 239 -13.69 -9.47 20.58
N GLU A 240 -14.59 -9.02 21.46
CA GLU A 240 -14.57 -7.64 21.97
C GLU A 240 -13.20 -7.37 22.59
N GLN A 241 -12.31 -6.73 21.83
CA GLN A 241 -10.96 -6.45 22.28
C GLN A 241 -11.02 -5.30 23.28
N ALA A 242 -11.13 -5.64 24.56
CA ALA A 242 -11.15 -4.71 25.67
C ALA A 242 -9.85 -3.90 25.69
N GLY A 243 -9.87 -2.70 25.10
CA GLY A 243 -8.70 -1.83 24.97
C GLY A 243 -8.67 -1.00 23.68
N PHE A 244 -9.36 -1.45 22.63
CA PHE A 244 -9.41 -0.76 21.35
C PHE A 244 -10.45 0.34 21.35
N LEU A 245 -10.22 1.37 20.52
CA LEU A 245 -11.15 2.47 20.40
C LEU A 245 -12.41 2.02 19.68
N GLN A 246 -13.51 2.00 20.44
CA GLN A 246 -14.82 1.54 19.98
C GLN A 246 -15.78 2.69 19.72
N GLY A 247 -16.68 2.46 18.78
CA GLY A 247 -17.79 3.37 18.50
C GLY A 247 -18.63 2.89 17.32
N TYR A 248 -19.39 3.81 16.74
CA TYR A 248 -20.28 3.56 15.64
C TYR A 248 -19.84 4.34 14.40
N MET A 249 -19.59 3.65 13.30
CA MET A 249 -19.29 4.24 12.00
C MET A 249 -20.46 4.03 11.05
N LYS A 250 -20.66 4.91 10.07
CA LYS A 250 -21.70 4.69 9.05
C LYS A 250 -21.35 3.48 8.21
N LEU A 251 -22.29 2.55 8.09
CA LEU A 251 -22.09 1.29 7.38
C LEU A 251 -21.80 1.52 5.89
N ASP A 252 -22.39 2.55 5.28
CA ASP A 252 -22.18 2.91 3.86
C ASP A 252 -20.73 3.27 3.52
N TYR A 253 -19.92 3.58 4.53
CA TYR A 253 -18.51 3.98 4.41
C TYR A 253 -17.55 2.90 4.93
N LEU A 254 -18.03 1.66 5.06
CA LEU A 254 -17.23 0.50 5.44
C LEU A 254 -17.29 -0.57 4.34
N ARG A 255 -16.13 -1.01 3.88
CA ARG A 255 -15.97 -2.12 2.94
C ARG A 255 -15.61 -3.38 3.71
N LEU A 256 -16.55 -4.31 3.83
CA LEU A 256 -16.42 -5.55 4.59
C LEU A 256 -15.70 -6.63 3.75
N GLY A 257 -14.75 -7.37 4.33
CA GLY A 257 -14.00 -8.43 3.64
C GLY A 257 -13.31 -9.42 4.58
N SER A 258 -13.11 -10.66 4.11
CA SER A 258 -12.60 -11.79 4.93
C SER A 258 -11.10 -12.08 4.78
N ARG A 259 -10.37 -11.33 3.95
CA ARG A 259 -8.92 -11.46 3.75
C ARG A 259 -8.29 -10.07 3.59
N ALA A 260 -7.70 -9.56 4.67
CA ALA A 260 -6.88 -8.36 4.63
C ALA A 260 -5.72 -8.50 3.63
N ASP A 261 -5.26 -9.73 3.37
CA ASP A 261 -4.15 -10.06 2.47
C ASP A 261 -4.30 -9.53 1.03
N TRP A 262 -5.52 -9.29 0.56
CA TRP A 262 -5.82 -8.91 -0.84
C TRP A 262 -6.75 -7.69 -0.97
N ILE A 263 -6.96 -6.92 0.10
CA ILE A 263 -7.43 -5.53 -0.06
C ILE A 263 -6.18 -4.76 -0.48
N GLY A 264 -5.85 -4.85 -1.77
CA GLY A 264 -4.58 -4.41 -2.33
C GLY A 264 -4.20 -3.00 -1.86
N THR A 265 -2.97 -2.86 -1.38
CA THR A 265 -1.90 -1.96 -1.87
C THR A 265 -2.24 -0.52 -2.31
N ASP A 266 -3.47 -0.04 -2.12
CA ASP A 266 -3.96 1.30 -2.44
C ASP A 266 -4.41 2.05 -1.16
N ASN A 267 -4.00 1.56 0.03
CA ASN A 267 -4.33 2.19 1.31
C ASN A 267 -3.58 3.53 1.44
N CYS A 268 -4.26 4.61 1.09
CA CYS A 268 -3.81 6.00 1.23
C CYS A 268 -3.87 6.50 2.69
N LEU A 269 -3.56 5.65 3.68
CA LEU A 269 -3.45 6.11 5.06
C LEU A 269 -2.29 7.11 5.14
N PRO A 270 -2.51 8.33 5.68
CA PRO A 270 -1.42 9.28 5.81
C PRO A 270 -0.33 8.69 6.69
N MET A 271 0.92 8.83 6.26
CA MET A 271 2.04 8.53 7.12
C MET A 271 2.34 9.72 8.01
N ALA A 272 2.97 9.45 9.14
CA ALA A 272 3.51 10.50 9.97
C ALA A 272 4.78 10.04 10.65
N HIS A 273 5.71 10.96 10.87
CA HIS A 273 6.92 10.70 11.63
C HIS A 273 6.93 11.51 12.92
N VAL A 274 7.52 10.93 13.97
CA VAL A 274 7.75 11.65 15.22
C VAL A 274 8.76 12.78 14.99
N GLN A 275 8.32 14.03 15.14
CA GLN A 275 9.21 15.19 15.02
C GLN A 275 9.84 15.60 16.37
N SER A 276 9.15 15.30 17.47
CA SER A 276 9.63 15.59 18.82
C SER A 276 10.81 14.67 19.19
N ALA A 277 11.73 15.15 20.03
CA ALA A 277 12.87 14.33 20.49
C ALA A 277 12.42 12.99 21.15
N GLN A 278 11.25 13.00 21.79
CA GLN A 278 10.59 11.81 22.32
C GLN A 278 9.08 12.06 22.42
N ALA A 279 8.28 11.29 21.69
CA ALA A 279 6.83 11.36 21.78
C ALA A 279 6.29 10.38 22.82
N HIS A 280 5.24 10.75 23.53
CA HIS A 280 4.57 9.85 24.46
C HIS A 280 3.39 9.17 23.77
N VAL A 281 3.25 7.86 24.00
CA VAL A 281 2.09 7.09 23.54
C VAL A 281 1.16 6.80 24.70
N TYR A 282 -0.13 6.79 24.37
CA TYR A 282 -1.23 6.69 25.30
C TYR A 282 -2.21 5.62 24.82
N ASP A 283 -2.91 4.96 25.74
CA ASP A 283 -4.09 4.19 25.36
C ASP A 283 -5.30 5.10 25.11
N ILE A 284 -6.43 4.49 24.75
CA ILE A 284 -7.70 5.18 24.48
C ILE A 284 -8.26 5.97 25.69
N ASN A 285 -7.85 5.60 26.91
CA ASN A 285 -8.21 6.29 28.15
C ASN A 285 -7.25 7.44 28.46
N LYS A 286 -6.29 7.71 27.57
CA LYS A 286 -5.22 8.70 27.70
C LYS A 286 -4.25 8.38 28.85
N GLU A 287 -4.13 7.11 29.22
CA GLU A 287 -3.09 6.67 30.14
C GLU A 287 -1.80 6.42 29.37
N ARG A 288 -0.67 6.91 29.91
CA ARG A 288 0.64 6.77 29.26
C ARG A 288 1.06 5.30 29.24
N LYS A 289 1.39 4.78 28.06
CA LYS A 289 1.87 3.39 27.87
C LYS A 289 3.35 3.29 27.51
N GLY A 290 3.94 4.35 26.95
CA GLY A 290 5.34 4.30 26.52
C GLY A 290 5.79 5.57 25.81
N THR A 291 6.85 5.44 25.02
CA THR A 291 7.39 6.52 24.19
C THR A 291 7.89 6.03 22.85
N LEU A 292 7.77 6.86 21.82
CA LEU A 292 8.37 6.65 20.50
C LEU A 292 9.55 7.62 20.30
N ALA A 293 10.57 7.16 19.59
CA ALA A 293 11.74 7.95 19.24
C ALA A 293 11.45 8.91 18.08
N ARG A 294 12.23 9.98 17.96
CA ARG A 294 12.20 10.88 16.80
C ARG A 294 12.49 10.11 15.50
N GLY A 295 11.80 10.46 14.43
CA GLY A 295 11.93 9.84 13.11
C GLY A 295 11.13 8.54 12.92
N MET A 296 10.53 7.99 13.99
CA MET A 296 9.72 6.77 13.85
C MET A 296 8.48 7.06 13.00
N ASN A 297 8.31 6.27 11.94
CA ASN A 297 7.13 6.34 11.08
C ASN A 297 5.98 5.51 11.63
N MET A 298 4.77 6.01 11.40
CA MET A 298 3.53 5.36 11.80
C MET A 298 2.45 5.67 10.78
N LEU A 299 1.52 4.73 10.63
CA LEU A 299 0.31 4.96 9.85
C LEU A 299 -0.67 5.75 10.71
N VAL A 300 -1.16 6.86 10.17
CA VAL A 300 -2.21 7.64 10.82
C VAL A 300 -3.55 7.06 10.42
N LEU A 301 -4.13 6.25 11.30
CA LEU A 301 -5.48 5.73 11.14
C LEU A 301 -6.48 6.88 11.19
N GLY A 302 -6.26 7.85 12.08
CA GLY A 302 -7.17 8.96 12.25
C GLY A 302 -6.83 9.88 13.40
N THR A 303 -7.85 10.60 13.86
CA THR A 303 -7.79 11.54 14.97
C THR A 303 -8.71 11.11 16.10
N PHE A 304 -8.38 11.50 17.33
CA PHE A 304 -9.17 11.21 18.52
C PHE A 304 -9.44 12.46 19.36
N GLY A 305 -10.61 12.49 20.01
CA GLY A 305 -10.97 13.41 21.10
C GLY A 305 -11.23 14.87 20.73
N ASN A 306 -10.73 15.34 19.58
CA ASN A 306 -11.01 16.60 18.85
C ASN A 306 -9.89 16.91 17.82
N GLY A 307 -8.90 16.02 17.66
CA GLY A 307 -7.72 16.27 16.83
C GLY A 307 -6.44 16.49 17.65
N ASP A 308 -6.55 16.62 18.97
CA ASP A 308 -5.39 16.75 19.87
C ASP A 308 -4.50 15.50 19.85
N PHE A 309 -5.10 14.35 19.55
CA PHE A 309 -4.41 13.07 19.42
C PHE A 309 -4.65 12.50 18.03
N LEU A 310 -3.60 11.89 17.48
CA LEU A 310 -3.67 10.96 16.36
C LEU A 310 -3.84 9.55 16.93
N HIS A 311 -4.70 8.78 16.29
CA HIS A 311 -4.76 7.32 16.48
C HIS A 311 -3.88 6.71 15.41
N VAL A 312 -2.81 6.03 15.83
CA VAL A 312 -1.74 5.61 14.96
C VAL A 312 -1.46 4.13 15.12
N ASP A 313 -1.07 3.50 14.04
CA ASP A 313 -0.55 2.15 14.01
C ASP A 313 0.97 2.21 13.81
N THR A 314 1.69 1.55 14.72
CA THR A 314 3.15 1.51 14.73
C THR A 314 3.70 0.21 14.15
N GLY A 315 2.86 -0.71 13.69
CA GLY A 315 3.24 -2.04 13.18
C GLY A 315 3.71 -3.04 14.23
N GLU A 316 4.07 -2.58 15.44
CA GLU A 316 4.63 -3.42 16.52
C GLU A 316 3.61 -3.80 17.61
N ALA A 317 2.52 -3.06 17.76
CA ALA A 317 1.54 -3.20 18.85
C ALA A 317 0.13 -2.75 18.43
N ASP A 318 -0.85 -2.98 19.31
CA ASP A 318 -2.20 -2.44 19.15
C ASP A 318 -2.16 -0.92 18.93
N PRO A 319 -3.05 -0.34 18.10
CA PRO A 319 -3.05 1.09 17.83
C PRO A 319 -3.08 1.94 19.10
N VAL A 320 -2.26 2.99 19.09
CA VAL A 320 -2.06 3.88 20.22
C VAL A 320 -2.44 5.31 19.88
N LEU A 321 -2.62 6.12 20.91
CA LEU A 321 -2.78 7.56 20.77
C LEU A 321 -1.44 8.28 20.96
N ILE A 322 -1.15 9.21 20.08
CA ILE A 322 -0.02 10.13 20.16
C ILE A 322 -0.52 11.56 20.01
N ARG A 323 0.10 12.54 20.69
CA ARG A 323 -0.32 13.93 20.51
C ARG A 323 0.01 14.39 19.09
N ALA A 324 -0.94 15.05 18.43
CA ALA A 324 -0.73 15.55 17.07
C ALA A 324 0.43 16.56 16.99
N ALA A 325 0.71 17.31 18.07
CA ALA A 325 1.85 18.25 18.12
C ALA A 325 3.22 17.55 18.11
N ASP A 326 3.30 16.28 18.50
CA ASP A 326 4.56 15.53 18.56
C ASP A 326 4.96 14.86 17.25
N VAL A 327 4.08 14.96 16.23
CA VAL A 327 4.19 14.22 14.97
C VAL A 327 3.97 15.17 13.80
N LYS A 328 4.67 14.94 12.69
CA LYS A 328 4.42 15.62 11.42
C LYS A 328 3.77 14.62 10.46
N ILE A 329 2.60 14.95 9.95
CA ILE A 329 1.85 14.12 8.99
C ILE A 329 2.34 14.45 7.59
N ASP A 330 2.73 13.42 6.85
CA ASP A 330 3.14 13.49 5.46
C ASP A 330 1.97 13.01 4.59
N TYR A 331 1.33 13.95 3.88
CA TYR A 331 0.10 13.72 3.12
C TYR A 331 0.34 13.22 1.68
N SER A 332 1.56 12.80 1.33
CA SER A 332 1.84 12.24 0.02
C SER A 332 1.29 10.81 -0.06
N ALA A 333 0.37 10.57 -1.01
CA ALA A 333 -0.17 9.24 -1.26
C ALA A 333 0.93 8.29 -1.75
N HIS A 334 1.08 7.12 -1.13
CA HIS A 334 2.14 6.16 -1.46
C HIS A 334 1.56 4.78 -1.73
N THR A 335 1.96 4.20 -2.85
CA THR A 335 1.90 2.76 -3.13
C THR A 335 2.96 2.04 -2.30
N PRO A 336 2.77 0.77 -1.87
CA PRO A 336 3.87 -0.06 -1.35
C PRO A 336 5.05 -0.04 -2.34
N GLY A 337 6.26 0.18 -1.85
CA GLY A 337 7.45 0.49 -2.67
C GLY A 337 7.72 1.97 -2.97
N ASP A 338 6.78 2.89 -2.66
CA ASP A 338 6.95 4.37 -2.77
C ASP A 338 6.97 5.06 -1.38
N MET A 339 7.21 4.30 -0.31
CA MET A 339 7.32 4.84 1.05
C MET A 339 8.40 5.94 1.09
N PRO A 340 8.19 7.05 1.82
CA PRO A 340 9.14 8.12 1.87
C PRO A 340 10.38 7.60 2.60
N VAL A 341 11.51 7.62 1.89
CA VAL A 341 12.81 7.28 2.46
C VAL A 341 13.12 8.34 3.51
N ILE A 342 13.29 7.92 4.76
CA ILE A 342 13.66 8.81 5.88
C ILE A 342 15.17 8.83 6.12
N GLY A 343 15.89 7.92 5.46
CA GLY A 343 17.32 7.75 5.61
C GLY A 343 17.84 6.53 4.89
N TYR A 344 19.12 6.29 5.04
CA TYR A 344 19.82 5.14 4.47
C TYR A 344 20.49 4.35 5.58
N GLY A 345 20.53 3.03 5.42
CA GLY A 345 21.17 2.12 6.35
C GLY A 345 22.32 1.38 5.67
N VAL A 346 23.43 1.20 6.39
CA VAL A 346 24.47 0.25 6.00
C VAL A 346 24.37 -0.95 6.92
N ILE A 347 24.26 -2.14 6.33
CA ILE A 347 24.11 -3.39 7.05
C ILE A 347 25.42 -3.69 7.78
N ARG A 348 25.30 -3.98 9.07
CA ARG A 348 26.39 -4.43 9.93
C ARG A 348 26.05 -5.82 10.45
N ASP A 349 26.81 -6.80 9.98
CA ASP A 349 26.73 -8.16 10.50
C ASP A 349 27.46 -8.21 11.85
N LEU A 350 26.71 -7.92 12.91
CA LEU A 350 27.21 -8.04 14.28
C LEU A 350 27.32 -9.53 14.59
N GLU A 351 28.55 -10.01 14.83
CA GLU A 351 28.93 -11.43 15.02
C GLU A 351 28.20 -12.22 16.16
N ASP A 352 27.12 -11.69 16.74
CA ASP A 352 26.44 -12.22 17.93
C ASP A 352 25.02 -12.76 17.65
N TYR A 353 24.78 -13.45 16.54
CA TYR A 353 23.59 -14.30 16.41
C TYR A 353 23.95 -15.79 16.38
N GLU A 354 23.30 -16.58 17.24
CA GLU A 354 23.54 -18.02 17.50
C GLU A 354 23.39 -18.95 16.28
N VAL A 355 23.24 -18.41 15.07
CA VAL A 355 23.22 -19.18 13.84
C VAL A 355 24.04 -18.46 12.78
N ASN A 356 25.16 -19.08 12.42
CA ASN A 356 26.26 -18.57 11.61
C ASN A 356 25.91 -18.58 10.10
N TRP A 357 25.09 -17.63 9.63
CA TRP A 357 24.65 -17.57 8.22
C TRP A 357 25.42 -16.56 7.36
N GLY A 358 26.13 -15.58 7.94
CA GLY A 358 26.88 -14.57 7.19
C GLY A 358 26.00 -13.59 6.40
N PHE A 359 24.76 -13.39 6.85
CA PHE A 359 23.80 -12.41 6.34
C PHE A 359 22.77 -12.04 7.42
N VAL A 360 22.17 -10.87 7.26
CA VAL A 360 21.03 -10.34 8.01
C VAL A 360 19.74 -10.64 7.23
N PRO A 361 18.80 -11.44 7.78
CA PRO A 361 17.53 -11.74 7.15
C PRO A 361 16.58 -10.54 7.14
N VAL A 362 15.84 -10.38 6.04
CA VAL A 362 14.73 -9.44 5.89
C VAL A 362 13.42 -10.22 6.01
N TYR A 363 12.53 -9.75 6.87
CA TYR A 363 11.26 -10.37 7.21
C TYR A 363 10.07 -9.58 6.66
N PRO A 364 8.94 -10.23 6.37
CA PRO A 364 7.73 -9.53 5.91
C PRO A 364 7.06 -8.69 7.01
N PHE A 365 7.38 -8.95 8.29
CA PHE A 365 6.81 -8.28 9.46
C PHE A 365 7.90 -8.02 10.52
N CYS A 366 7.60 -7.21 11.55
CA CYS A 366 8.47 -6.96 12.72
C CYS A 366 8.61 -8.18 13.66
N GLU A 367 8.83 -9.36 13.10
CA GLU A 367 9.01 -10.61 13.81
C GLU A 367 9.93 -11.55 13.01
N LYS A 368 10.66 -12.42 13.72
CA LYS A 368 11.56 -13.39 13.08
C LYS A 368 10.75 -14.57 12.54
N THR A 369 10.26 -14.44 11.31
CA THR A 369 9.51 -15.47 10.55
C THR A 369 10.38 -16.09 9.46
N ASP A 370 9.77 -16.73 8.45
CA ASP A 370 10.48 -17.05 7.22
C ASP A 370 10.96 -15.75 6.56
N ALA A 371 12.25 -15.68 6.26
CA ALA A 371 12.86 -14.52 5.62
C ALA A 371 12.40 -14.42 4.16
N VAL A 372 12.15 -13.20 3.70
CA VAL A 372 11.81 -12.86 2.32
C VAL A 372 13.01 -12.29 1.55
N GLY A 373 14.08 -11.96 2.26
CA GLY A 373 15.34 -11.49 1.67
C GLY A 373 16.53 -11.72 2.60
N GLU A 374 17.72 -11.59 2.04
CA GLU A 374 19.00 -11.77 2.73
C GLU A 374 19.92 -10.61 2.37
N LEU A 375 20.50 -9.97 3.38
CA LEU A 375 21.39 -8.81 3.24
C LEU A 375 22.75 -9.11 3.86
N HIS A 376 23.84 -8.75 3.20
CA HIS A 376 25.19 -8.99 3.68
C HIS A 376 25.82 -7.74 4.29
N ASP A 377 26.85 -7.93 5.12
CA ASP A 377 27.64 -6.84 5.69
C ASP A 377 28.10 -5.85 4.60
N GLY A 378 27.96 -4.55 4.89
CA GLY A 378 28.31 -3.47 3.98
C GLY A 378 27.25 -3.14 2.91
N GLN A 379 26.22 -3.97 2.70
CA GLN A 379 25.14 -3.62 1.78
C GLN A 379 24.32 -2.44 2.29
N THR A 380 23.78 -1.64 1.36
CA THR A 380 22.96 -0.48 1.69
C THR A 380 21.48 -0.76 1.49
N VAL A 381 20.65 -0.08 2.28
CA VAL A 381 19.19 -0.12 2.17
C VAL A 381 18.60 1.27 2.36
N ALA A 382 17.46 1.53 1.73
CA ALA A 382 16.63 2.67 2.09
C ALA A 382 15.88 2.35 3.38
N ILE A 383 15.91 3.26 4.35
CA ILE A 383 15.13 3.17 5.58
C ILE A 383 13.82 3.92 5.36
N THR A 384 12.72 3.20 5.48
CA THR A 384 11.36 3.73 5.35
C THR A 384 10.66 3.83 6.70
N SER A 385 11.20 3.22 7.76
CA SER A 385 10.83 3.46 9.16
C SER A 385 11.94 2.97 10.09
N LEU A 386 12.22 3.71 11.18
CA LEU A 386 13.18 3.28 12.19
C LEU A 386 12.52 3.23 13.57
N GLY A 387 12.31 2.02 14.07
CA GLY A 387 11.87 1.73 15.43
C GLY A 387 13.02 1.44 16.39
N ALA A 388 12.68 1.21 17.66
CA ALA A 388 13.67 0.96 18.70
C ALA A 388 14.33 -0.43 18.58
N THR A 389 13.61 -1.40 18.00
CA THR A 389 14.09 -2.78 17.81
C THR A 389 14.07 -3.22 16.35
N TRP A 390 13.15 -2.69 15.54
CA TRP A 390 12.99 -3.03 14.13
C TRP A 390 13.12 -1.80 13.25
N ALA A 391 13.65 -1.99 12.05
CA ALA A 391 13.61 -1.01 10.98
C ALA A 391 12.81 -1.59 9.81
N GLN A 392 11.95 -0.77 9.21
CA GLN A 392 11.38 -1.05 7.90
C GLN A 392 12.32 -0.50 6.84
N VAL A 393 12.61 -1.32 5.84
CA VAL A 393 13.56 -1.02 4.79
C VAL A 393 12.98 -1.36 3.43
N ASN A 394 13.38 -0.61 2.40
CA ASN A 394 13.24 -1.05 1.01
C ASN A 394 14.58 -1.60 0.54
N CYS A 395 14.57 -2.85 0.09
CA CYS A 395 15.73 -3.55 -0.41
C CYS A 395 15.47 -3.95 -1.86
N ARG A 396 16.05 -3.21 -2.81
CA ARG A 396 15.99 -3.51 -4.25
C ARG A 396 14.56 -3.55 -4.81
N GLY A 397 13.66 -2.72 -4.27
CA GLY A 397 12.27 -2.64 -4.70
C GLY A 397 11.29 -3.49 -3.89
N GLU A 398 11.79 -4.33 -2.98
CA GLU A 398 10.96 -5.11 -2.07
C GLU A 398 11.02 -4.49 -0.66
N ASP A 399 9.84 -4.30 -0.05
CA ASP A 399 9.74 -3.81 1.33
C ASP A 399 9.89 -4.96 2.33
N GLY A 400 10.53 -4.69 3.46
CA GLY A 400 10.63 -5.66 4.55
C GLY A 400 11.16 -5.05 5.84
N TYR A 401 11.36 -5.90 6.83
CA TYR A 401 11.77 -5.54 8.18
C TYR A 401 13.02 -6.29 8.61
N LEU A 402 13.91 -5.62 9.32
CA LEU A 402 15.08 -6.25 9.93
C LEU A 402 15.38 -5.62 11.30
N PRO A 403 16.13 -6.30 12.18
CA PRO A 403 16.47 -5.73 13.48
C PRO A 403 17.27 -4.44 13.34
N ALA A 404 16.81 -3.35 13.96
CA ALA A 404 17.42 -2.03 13.84
C ALA A 404 18.89 -1.99 14.32
N GLU A 405 19.26 -2.89 15.21
CA GLU A 405 20.65 -3.06 15.69
C GLU A 405 21.63 -3.48 14.59
N ASN A 406 21.14 -4.09 13.50
CA ASN A 406 21.96 -4.46 12.35
C ASN A 406 22.17 -3.32 11.35
N LEU A 407 21.71 -2.10 11.65
CA LEU A 407 21.86 -0.94 10.78
C LEU A 407 22.73 0.13 11.40
N GLU A 408 23.74 0.54 10.65
CA GLU A 408 24.30 1.86 10.79
C GLU A 408 23.44 2.86 10.01
N CYS A 409 22.67 3.67 10.74
CA CYS A 409 21.63 4.53 10.17
C CYS A 409 22.12 5.96 9.88
N TYR A 410 21.69 6.49 8.73
CA TYR A 410 21.93 7.85 8.26
C TYR A 410 20.58 8.48 7.89
N LEU A 411 19.92 9.15 8.84
CA LEU A 411 18.60 9.76 8.64
C LEU A 411 18.69 11.14 8.00
N LEU A 412 17.93 11.40 6.93
CA LEU A 412 18.02 12.61 6.10
C LEU A 412 17.91 13.89 6.93
N ASP A 413 16.90 13.98 7.81
CA ASP A 413 16.68 15.13 8.69
C ASP A 413 17.87 15.45 9.61
N ASP A 414 18.69 14.45 9.91
CA ASP A 414 19.82 14.57 10.83
C ASP A 414 21.17 14.66 10.11
N ILE A 415 21.26 14.16 8.87
CA ILE A 415 22.52 14.09 8.11
C ILE A 415 22.69 15.20 7.08
N ILE A 416 21.77 16.14 6.87
CA ILE A 416 22.08 17.29 5.99
C ILE A 416 23.02 18.29 6.67
N GLY A 417 24.01 18.76 5.92
CA GLY A 417 24.95 19.80 6.34
C GLY A 417 24.26 21.10 6.76
N ASP A 418 24.96 21.96 7.50
CA ASP A 418 24.34 23.12 8.15
C ASP A 418 24.61 24.45 7.44
N ARG A 419 25.64 24.52 6.59
CA ARG A 419 26.10 25.78 6.00
C ARG A 419 26.86 25.63 4.70
N THR A 420 26.99 26.75 4.00
CA THR A 420 27.90 26.92 2.86
C THR A 420 29.26 27.43 3.33
N ALA A 421 30.32 26.99 2.66
CA ALA A 421 31.69 27.46 2.84
C ALA A 421 32.43 27.53 1.48
N GLU A 422 33.44 28.40 1.41
CA GLU A 422 34.28 28.62 0.22
C GLU A 422 35.71 28.14 0.50
N SER A 423 36.66 28.52 -0.36
CA SER A 423 38.10 28.23 -0.21
C SER A 423 38.62 28.51 1.21
N GLY A 424 39.36 27.55 1.77
CA GLY A 424 39.83 27.62 3.16
C GLY A 424 40.10 26.24 3.76
N SER A 425 40.43 26.24 5.05
CA SER A 425 40.61 25.03 5.85
C SER A 425 39.55 24.98 6.95
N TYR A 426 38.91 23.82 7.11
CA TYR A 426 37.80 23.63 8.04
C TYR A 426 37.94 22.31 8.80
N GLN A 427 37.39 22.28 10.01
CA GLN A 427 37.29 21.10 10.86
C GLN A 427 35.82 20.79 11.14
N VAL A 428 35.39 19.59 10.74
CA VAL A 428 34.01 19.14 10.98
C VAL A 428 33.79 18.90 12.47
N GLY A 429 32.69 19.40 13.00
CA GLY A 429 32.39 19.47 14.43
C GLY A 429 32.89 20.75 15.13
N GLN A 430 33.74 21.55 14.48
CA GLN A 430 34.16 22.88 14.99
C GLN A 430 33.63 24.01 14.10
N ASP A 431 33.92 23.94 12.79
CA ASP A 431 33.58 24.99 11.83
C ASP A 431 32.27 24.73 11.09
N MET A 432 31.88 23.45 11.00
CA MET A 432 30.70 22.95 10.29
C MET A 432 30.18 21.65 10.91
N LYS A 433 28.88 21.36 10.78
CA LYS A 433 28.26 20.14 11.31
C LYS A 433 28.66 18.92 10.45
N SER A 434 28.70 17.72 11.04
CA SER A 434 28.73 16.49 10.25
C SER A 434 27.47 16.35 9.39
N GLY A 435 27.62 15.77 8.20
CA GLY A 435 26.51 15.57 7.28
C GLY A 435 26.92 15.42 5.83
N LEU A 436 25.92 15.32 4.96
CA LEU A 436 25.98 15.33 3.51
C LEU A 436 26.13 16.77 3.02
N TYR A 437 27.17 16.94 2.21
CA TYR A 437 27.46 18.19 1.52
C TYR A 437 27.68 17.90 0.03
N THR A 438 27.44 18.93 -0.79
CA THR A 438 27.82 18.94 -2.20
C THR A 438 28.93 19.97 -2.40
N TYR A 439 30.07 19.50 -2.88
CA TYR A 439 31.17 20.34 -3.34
C TYR A 439 30.99 20.63 -4.83
N ARG A 440 30.85 21.91 -5.20
CA ARG A 440 30.75 22.39 -6.58
C ARG A 440 32.04 23.09 -6.98
N CYS A 441 32.65 22.66 -8.07
CA CYS A 441 33.95 23.15 -8.49
C CYS A 441 34.06 23.32 -10.01
N GLY A 442 34.91 24.25 -10.44
CA GLY A 442 35.35 24.40 -11.81
C GLY A 442 36.61 23.58 -12.12
N GLU A 443 37.10 23.69 -13.36
CA GLU A 443 38.34 23.05 -13.80
C GLU A 443 39.55 23.60 -13.02
N GLY A 444 40.38 22.70 -12.50
CA GLY A 444 41.55 23.02 -11.67
C GLY A 444 41.27 23.30 -10.19
N GLU A 445 40.01 23.39 -9.77
CA GLU A 445 39.62 23.52 -8.37
C GLU A 445 39.50 22.14 -7.71
N GLN A 446 39.95 22.01 -6.46
CA GLN A 446 39.99 20.73 -5.75
C GLN A 446 39.60 20.86 -4.28
N MET A 447 39.08 19.76 -3.74
CA MET A 447 38.87 19.58 -2.31
C MET A 447 39.65 18.36 -1.83
N GLN A 448 40.33 18.49 -0.70
CA GLN A 448 40.93 17.38 0.02
C GLN A 448 40.20 17.19 1.35
N VAL A 449 39.79 15.96 1.64
CA VAL A 449 39.25 15.55 2.93
C VAL A 449 40.23 14.58 3.57
N THR A 450 40.68 14.90 4.78
CA THR A 450 41.52 14.04 5.61
C THR A 450 40.67 13.50 6.75
N ARG A 451 40.34 12.21 6.67
CA ARG A 451 39.51 11.51 7.64
C ARG A 451 40.28 11.27 8.94
N LYS A 452 39.56 11.03 10.05
CA LYS A 452 40.16 10.70 11.36
C LYS A 452 41.12 9.51 11.35
N ASN A 453 40.86 8.50 10.53
CA ASN A 453 41.72 7.33 10.39
C ASN A 453 42.98 7.59 9.53
N GLY A 454 43.13 8.81 8.99
CA GLY A 454 44.23 9.22 8.13
C GLY A 454 43.98 8.99 6.63
N LEU A 455 42.85 8.42 6.24
CA LEU A 455 42.45 8.29 4.83
C LEU A 455 42.29 9.69 4.22
N VAL A 456 42.87 9.88 3.03
CA VAL A 456 42.79 11.14 2.29
C VAL A 456 41.98 10.90 1.02
N THR A 457 40.89 11.64 0.87
CA THR A 457 40.05 11.65 -0.34
C THR A 457 40.25 12.98 -1.06
N GLN A 458 40.49 12.93 -2.37
CA GLN A 458 40.67 14.11 -3.20
C GLN A 458 39.56 14.14 -4.25
N LEU A 459 38.84 15.27 -4.33
CA LEU A 459 37.69 15.46 -5.22
C LEU A 459 37.89 16.71 -6.09
N GLY A 460 37.31 16.71 -7.29
CA GLY A 460 37.41 17.81 -8.25
C GLY A 460 38.53 17.65 -9.28
N GLY A 461 39.01 18.76 -9.82
CA GLY A 461 40.06 18.83 -10.85
C GLY A 461 39.52 19.01 -12.27
N ASP A 462 38.53 18.23 -12.68
CA ASP A 462 37.90 18.33 -14.01
C ASP A 462 36.66 19.24 -14.03
N GLY A 463 36.32 19.84 -12.89
CA GLY A 463 35.04 20.51 -12.66
C GLY A 463 33.89 19.52 -12.48
N GLY A 464 32.89 19.90 -11.69
CA GLY A 464 31.74 19.04 -11.40
C GLY A 464 31.10 19.31 -10.06
N GLU A 465 30.21 18.39 -9.67
CA GLU A 465 29.53 18.38 -8.37
C GLU A 465 29.80 17.06 -7.67
N TYR A 466 30.25 17.12 -6.42
CA TYR A 466 30.67 15.96 -5.65
C TYR A 466 29.96 15.93 -4.31
N THR A 467 29.00 15.00 -4.18
CA THR A 467 28.29 14.72 -2.93
C THR A 467 29.09 13.72 -2.09
N LEU A 468 29.22 14.01 -0.80
CA LEU A 468 29.94 13.18 0.15
C LEU A 468 29.40 13.38 1.57
N TYR A 469 29.57 12.37 2.41
CA TYR A 469 29.33 12.49 3.85
C TYR A 469 30.61 12.92 4.58
N LEU A 470 30.50 13.91 5.45
CA LEU A 470 31.57 14.46 6.28
C LEU A 470 31.34 14.13 7.75
N SER A 471 32.28 13.43 8.37
CA SER A 471 32.21 12.98 9.76
C SER A 471 32.85 13.97 10.72
N VAL A 472 32.39 13.99 11.97
CA VAL A 472 33.00 14.81 13.03
C VAL A 472 34.50 14.52 13.13
N GLY A 473 35.32 15.58 13.05
CA GLY A 473 36.77 15.59 13.11
C GLY A 473 37.49 15.28 11.79
N ASP A 474 36.76 15.23 10.68
CA ASP A 474 37.38 15.32 9.36
C ASP A 474 37.96 16.72 9.14
N GLY A 475 39.16 16.76 8.57
CA GLY A 475 39.80 17.98 8.11
C GLY A 475 39.54 18.21 6.63
N ILE A 476 39.15 19.43 6.26
CA ILE A 476 38.83 19.81 4.89
C ILE A 476 39.78 20.91 4.44
N GLU A 477 40.38 20.74 3.27
CA GLU A 477 41.11 21.78 2.56
C GLU A 477 40.44 22.03 1.20
N LEU A 478 39.84 23.21 1.05
CA LEU A 478 39.18 23.66 -0.17
C LEU A 478 40.12 24.59 -0.96
N GLN A 479 40.56 24.14 -2.12
CA GLN A 479 41.40 24.89 -3.06
C GLN A 479 40.55 25.41 -4.23
N GLY A 480 39.57 26.28 -3.90
CA GLY A 480 38.57 26.77 -4.86
C GLY A 480 37.24 26.03 -4.78
N GLY A 481 36.23 26.53 -5.50
CA GLY A 481 34.87 26.01 -5.45
C GLY A 481 34.11 26.37 -4.16
N THR A 482 32.94 25.73 -4.00
CA THR A 482 32.05 25.94 -2.85
C THR A 482 31.52 24.62 -2.32
N ILE A 483 31.46 24.48 -1.00
CA ILE A 483 30.76 23.36 -0.36
C ILE A 483 29.48 23.88 0.26
N ALA A 484 28.36 23.18 0.07
CA ALA A 484 27.06 23.54 0.61
C ALA A 484 26.31 22.29 1.10
N PRO A 485 25.28 22.44 1.94
CA PRO A 485 24.42 21.32 2.30
C PRO A 485 23.89 20.65 1.02
N MET A 486 23.86 19.33 0.99
CA MET A 486 23.33 18.58 -0.14
C MET A 486 21.88 19.02 -0.41
N GLN A 487 21.53 19.19 -1.68
CA GLN A 487 20.17 19.47 -2.12
C GLN A 487 19.60 18.26 -2.85
N GLU A 488 18.29 18.07 -2.73
CA GLU A 488 17.55 17.04 -3.49
C GLU A 488 17.38 17.49 -4.94
N ASP A 489 18.41 17.29 -5.77
CA ASP A 489 18.36 17.59 -7.20
C ASP A 489 18.28 16.29 -8.00
N ARG A 490 17.10 15.67 -7.99
CA ARG A 490 16.85 14.39 -8.71
C ARG A 490 16.98 14.57 -10.22
N TRP A 491 17.80 13.71 -10.83
CA TRP A 491 17.93 13.64 -12.29
C TRP A 491 16.76 12.86 -12.91
N PHE A 492 15.61 13.51 -13.03
CA PHE A 492 14.45 12.93 -13.71
C PHE A 492 14.52 13.17 -15.21
N VAL A 493 15.03 12.20 -15.97
CA VAL A 493 15.09 12.26 -17.43
C VAL A 493 14.36 11.04 -18.02
N GLU A 494 13.71 11.24 -19.18
CA GLU A 494 13.12 10.15 -19.96
C GLU A 494 14.18 9.05 -20.24
N PRO A 495 13.85 7.76 -20.05
CA PRO A 495 14.77 6.67 -20.33
C PRO A 495 15.28 6.70 -21.78
N GLY A 496 16.54 6.32 -21.94
CA GLY A 496 17.27 6.39 -23.21
C GLY A 496 17.87 7.75 -23.52
N ARG A 497 17.72 8.76 -22.64
CA ARG A 497 18.42 10.04 -22.75
C ARG A 497 19.64 10.10 -21.83
N ILE A 498 20.62 10.91 -22.24
CA ILE A 498 21.79 11.21 -21.40
C ILE A 498 21.30 11.89 -20.13
N THR A 499 21.54 11.23 -18.99
CA THR A 499 21.20 11.70 -17.65
C THR A 499 22.33 12.56 -17.09
N PHE A 500 23.58 12.21 -17.41
CA PHE A 500 24.77 12.90 -16.94
C PHE A 500 25.93 12.76 -17.93
N SER A 501 26.79 13.79 -17.98
CA SER A 501 28.04 13.77 -18.73
C SER A 501 29.11 14.57 -18.01
N GLY A 502 30.25 13.96 -17.72
CA GLY A 502 31.40 14.62 -17.08
C GLY A 502 31.97 13.82 -15.91
N SER A 503 32.38 14.55 -14.88
CA SER A 503 32.86 14.01 -13.62
C SER A 503 32.04 14.57 -12.45
N GLY A 504 31.81 13.76 -11.42
CA GLY A 504 30.98 14.14 -10.28
C GLY A 504 30.62 12.95 -9.39
N ARG A 505 30.05 13.22 -8.22
CA ARG A 505 29.68 12.19 -7.23
C ARG A 505 28.26 12.39 -6.71
N TYR A 506 27.47 11.33 -6.71
CA TYR A 506 26.01 11.42 -6.52
C TYR A 506 25.48 10.30 -5.62
N LEU A 507 24.56 10.66 -4.72
CA LEU A 507 23.88 9.73 -3.84
C LEU A 507 22.66 9.10 -4.54
N CYS A 508 22.61 7.77 -4.55
CA CYS A 508 21.47 7.00 -5.04
C CYS A 508 20.30 7.07 -4.04
N GLY A 509 19.10 7.29 -4.56
CA GLY A 509 17.88 7.62 -3.81
C GLY A 509 17.58 9.13 -3.80
N GLU A 510 18.63 9.97 -3.76
CA GLU A 510 18.49 11.44 -3.79
C GLU A 510 18.74 12.07 -5.15
N HIS A 511 19.78 11.66 -5.86
CA HIS A 511 20.14 12.19 -7.19
C HIS A 511 19.83 11.18 -8.29
N LEU A 512 20.12 9.90 -8.01
CA LEU A 512 19.94 8.75 -8.91
C LEU A 512 18.76 7.90 -8.45
N ARG A 513 18.09 7.22 -9.39
CA ARG A 513 17.08 6.20 -9.08
C ARG A 513 17.74 4.85 -8.78
N SER A 514 17.27 4.19 -7.74
CA SER A 514 17.62 2.81 -7.38
C SER A 514 17.18 1.80 -8.45
N ALA A 515 17.90 0.69 -8.53
CA ALA A 515 17.84 -0.30 -9.61
C ALA A 515 16.65 -1.27 -9.57
N SER A 516 15.58 -0.95 -8.83
CA SER A 516 14.39 -1.80 -8.73
C SER A 516 13.72 -2.08 -10.10
N TYR A 517 13.79 -1.12 -11.02
CA TYR A 517 13.26 -1.23 -12.40
C TYR A 517 14.15 -0.51 -13.43
N TRP A 518 15.34 -0.09 -13.00
CA TRP A 518 16.19 0.84 -13.74
C TRP A 518 17.60 0.26 -13.90
N GLU A 519 18.14 0.39 -15.08
CA GLU A 519 19.51 0.00 -15.38
C GLU A 519 20.26 1.21 -15.95
N TYR A 520 21.51 1.40 -15.52
CA TYR A 520 22.34 2.48 -16.00
C TYR A 520 23.34 1.96 -17.02
N GLN A 521 23.41 2.62 -18.16
CA GLN A 521 24.46 2.42 -19.14
C GLN A 521 25.49 3.52 -19.01
N VAL A 522 26.76 3.13 -18.85
CA VAL A 522 27.90 4.05 -18.82
C VAL A 522 28.81 3.85 -20.03
N ARG A 523 29.32 4.97 -20.56
CA ARG A 523 30.30 5.03 -21.64
C ARG A 523 31.35 6.11 -21.35
N PRO A 524 32.56 6.02 -21.93
CA PRO A 524 33.52 7.12 -21.85
C PRO A 524 32.96 8.37 -22.52
N LEU A 525 33.13 9.55 -21.89
CA LEU A 525 32.81 10.83 -22.50
C LEU A 525 33.83 11.20 -23.58
N ASP A 526 35.11 11.11 -23.24
CA ASP A 526 36.22 11.14 -24.18
C ASP A 526 36.95 9.80 -24.16
N PRO A 527 36.83 8.95 -25.21
CA PRO A 527 37.53 7.68 -25.31
C PRO A 527 39.05 7.77 -25.29
N ALA A 528 39.63 8.96 -25.50
CA ALA A 528 41.08 9.19 -25.40
C ALA A 528 41.57 9.40 -23.95
N ARG A 529 40.66 9.61 -23.01
CA ARG A 529 40.95 9.78 -21.58
C ARG A 529 40.47 8.55 -20.81
N GLU A 530 41.11 8.27 -19.68
CA GLU A 530 40.65 7.22 -18.78
C GLU A 530 39.22 7.55 -18.30
N ALA A 531 38.34 6.55 -18.31
CA ALA A 531 36.98 6.66 -17.81
C ALA A 531 36.73 5.54 -16.80
N TYR A 532 36.20 5.90 -15.64
CA TYR A 532 35.88 4.94 -14.59
C TYR A 532 34.78 5.49 -13.70
N TYR A 533 34.15 4.61 -12.95
CA TYR A 533 33.30 5.00 -11.82
C TYR A 533 33.65 4.21 -10.57
N GLU A 534 33.33 4.77 -9.42
CA GLU A 534 33.49 4.16 -8.11
C GLU A 534 32.14 4.09 -7.41
N ILE A 535 31.86 2.97 -6.74
CA ILE A 535 30.69 2.80 -5.88
C ILE A 535 31.21 2.70 -4.44
N ALA A 536 30.69 3.55 -3.56
CA ALA A 536 31.01 3.59 -2.15
C ALA A 536 29.73 3.70 -1.30
N THR A 537 29.81 3.35 -0.03
CA THR A 537 28.69 3.52 0.92
C THR A 537 28.84 4.79 1.76
N LEU A 538 27.77 5.26 2.39
CA LEU A 538 27.86 6.33 3.39
C LEU A 538 28.81 5.99 4.54
N ALA A 539 28.90 4.71 4.92
CA ALA A 539 29.84 4.22 5.93
C ALA A 539 31.31 4.28 5.48
N TYR A 540 31.59 4.08 4.18
CA TYR A 540 32.93 4.31 3.63
C TYR A 540 33.34 5.77 3.83
N ASP A 541 32.45 6.71 3.53
CA ASP A 541 32.72 8.12 3.78
C ASP A 541 32.82 8.42 5.28
N ALA A 542 31.98 7.82 6.12
CA ALA A 542 31.92 8.14 7.53
C ALA A 542 33.17 7.68 8.30
N HIS A 543 33.69 6.49 7.99
CA HIS A 543 34.75 5.84 8.80
C HIS A 543 35.93 5.30 7.98
N GLY A 544 35.80 5.19 6.66
CA GLY A 544 36.81 4.59 5.78
C GLY A 544 36.85 3.06 5.79
N ASP A 545 35.90 2.41 6.47
CA ASP A 545 35.85 0.95 6.68
C ASP A 545 34.91 0.22 5.70
N GLY A 546 34.56 0.86 4.57
CA GLY A 546 33.63 0.32 3.56
C GLY A 546 34.30 -0.17 2.28
N GLU A 547 33.56 -0.91 1.46
CA GLU A 547 33.98 -1.23 0.10
C GLU A 547 33.87 0.02 -0.78
N CYS A 548 34.97 0.36 -1.46
CA CYS A 548 34.96 1.28 -2.60
C CYS A 548 35.44 0.49 -3.82
N THR A 549 34.52 0.22 -4.74
CA THR A 549 34.81 -0.60 -5.92
C THR A 549 34.95 0.31 -7.13
N ARG A 550 36.14 0.34 -7.74
CA ARG A 550 36.39 1.04 -9.00
C ARG A 550 36.16 0.11 -10.19
N VAL A 551 35.42 0.61 -11.18
CA VAL A 551 35.15 -0.09 -12.44
C VAL A 551 35.63 0.77 -13.61
N THR A 552 36.52 0.22 -14.43
CA THR A 552 36.99 0.87 -15.66
C THR A 552 35.95 0.77 -16.77
N VAL A 553 35.62 1.91 -17.37
CA VAL A 553 34.62 2.01 -18.43
C VAL A 553 35.29 1.89 -19.80
N THR A 554 34.75 1.00 -20.64
CA THR A 554 35.23 0.76 -22.01
C THR A 554 34.15 1.09 -23.05
N ASP A 555 34.56 1.29 -24.30
CA ASP A 555 33.71 1.81 -25.38
C ASP A 555 32.78 0.75 -26.04
N GLU A 556 32.92 -0.54 -25.72
CA GLU A 556 32.13 -1.63 -26.33
C GLU A 556 31.09 -2.23 -25.37
N PRO A 557 29.90 -2.57 -25.88
CA PRO A 557 28.82 -1.69 -26.29
C PRO A 557 28.16 -0.98 -25.08
N GLY A 558 28.92 -0.16 -24.34
CA GLY A 558 28.48 0.46 -23.09
C GLY A 558 28.23 -0.55 -21.97
N GLN A 559 28.84 -0.31 -20.82
CA GLN A 559 28.71 -1.20 -19.68
C GLN A 559 27.42 -0.86 -18.93
N PHE A 560 26.66 -1.90 -18.57
CA PHE A 560 25.48 -1.74 -17.74
C PHE A 560 25.79 -2.06 -16.29
N PHE A 561 25.16 -1.34 -15.38
CA PHE A 561 25.31 -1.55 -13.95
C PHE A 561 24.04 -1.15 -13.21
N LEU A 562 23.89 -1.72 -12.02
CA LEU A 562 22.81 -1.47 -11.08
C LEU A 562 23.36 -0.67 -9.90
N VAL A 563 22.52 0.19 -9.34
CA VAL A 563 22.82 1.01 -8.17
C VAL A 563 21.67 0.93 -7.19
N TYR A 564 21.99 0.94 -5.90
CA TYR A 564 21.01 0.78 -4.84
C TYR A 564 20.97 1.99 -3.93
N ASP A 565 19.84 2.20 -3.28
CA ASP A 565 19.63 3.32 -2.36
C ASP A 565 20.73 3.38 -1.29
N GLY A 566 21.25 4.58 -1.03
CA GLY A 566 22.33 4.80 -0.07
C GLY A 566 23.75 4.63 -0.62
N GLU A 567 23.91 4.18 -1.87
CA GLU A 567 25.21 4.15 -2.54
C GLU A 567 25.61 5.53 -3.09
N LEU A 568 26.89 5.87 -2.98
CA LEU A 568 27.54 7.02 -3.58
C LEU A 568 28.30 6.59 -4.83
N LEU A 569 27.94 7.18 -5.97
CA LEU A 569 28.60 6.92 -7.25
C LEU A 569 29.44 8.09 -7.69
N GLU A 570 30.75 7.85 -7.81
CA GLU A 570 31.71 8.83 -8.32
C GLU A 570 32.11 8.48 -9.75
N PHE A 571 31.84 9.39 -10.67
CA PHE A 571 32.12 9.23 -12.10
C PHE A 571 33.30 10.11 -12.52
N HIS A 572 34.13 9.57 -13.40
CA HIS A 572 35.24 10.27 -14.03
C HIS A 572 35.17 10.09 -15.54
N ASN A 573 35.05 11.20 -16.28
CA ASN A 573 35.01 11.19 -17.76
C ASN A 573 33.94 10.23 -18.33
N CYS A 574 32.73 10.25 -17.76
CA CYS A 574 31.68 9.31 -18.12
C CYS A 574 30.45 10.01 -18.72
N VAL A 575 29.72 9.28 -19.57
CA VAL A 575 28.36 9.59 -20.00
C VAL A 575 27.45 8.49 -19.48
N ILE A 576 26.37 8.88 -18.81
CA ILE A 576 25.41 7.97 -18.18
C ILE A 576 24.06 8.14 -18.85
N THR A 577 23.44 7.02 -19.21
CA THR A 577 22.08 6.94 -19.73
C THR A 577 21.29 5.97 -18.86
N ILE A 578 20.09 6.37 -18.43
CA ILE A 578 19.19 5.50 -17.68
C ILE A 578 18.25 4.77 -18.64
N HIS A 579 17.99 3.48 -18.41
CA HIS A 579 17.09 2.64 -19.18
C HIS A 579 16.06 1.98 -18.26
N TYR A 580 14.87 1.71 -18.80
CA TYR A 580 13.94 0.78 -18.13
C TYR A 580 14.50 -0.63 -18.27
N GLY A 581 14.78 -1.28 -17.14
CA GLY A 581 15.15 -2.68 -17.10
C GLY A 581 13.90 -3.56 -17.17
N ASN A 582 13.97 -4.68 -17.89
CA ASN A 582 12.90 -5.68 -17.92
C ASN A 582 13.11 -6.80 -16.89
N GLY A 583 14.04 -6.64 -15.94
CA GLY A 583 14.66 -7.76 -15.24
C GLY A 583 15.79 -8.34 -16.08
#